data_AF-A0A542AIT3-F1
#
_entry.id   AF-A0A542AIT3-F1
#
_cell.length_a   1.000
_cell.length_b   1.000
_cell.length_c   1.000
_cell.angle_alpha   90.00
_cell.angle_beta   90.00
_cell.angle_gamma   90.00
#
_symmetry.space_group_name_H-M   'P 1'
#
loop_
_entity.id
_entity.type
_entity.pdbx_description
1 polymer ?
#
loop_
_entity_poly.entity_id
_entity_poly.type
_entity_poly.pdbx_seq_one_letter_code
_entity_poly.pdbx_strand_id
1 'polypeptide(L)'
;MDELKPCPFCGYKAEIRRTALTSQSRPKFFVACGVCGVETPRIARTKEEAVTAWNRRTAPENKPLKLEHLRQMAGEPVYLVYPNVPEMDGWQILKGIDQEPDEDGDIGAYFTDDVWESLEGYGNDLLAYARKPEGRV
;
A
#
# COMPACT_ATOMS: atom_id res chain seq x y z
N MET A 1 19.11 -16.17 -8.67
CA MET A 1 18.65 -15.87 -7.30
C MET A 1 17.43 -15.00 -7.47
N ASP A 2 16.24 -15.55 -7.24
CA ASP A 2 15.00 -14.80 -7.38
C ASP A 2 14.93 -13.67 -6.36
N GLU A 3 14.86 -12.44 -6.87
CA GLU A 3 14.69 -11.25 -6.06
C GLU A 3 13.30 -11.26 -5.40
N LEU A 4 13.24 -10.87 -4.13
CA LEU A 4 12.01 -10.93 -3.36
C LEU A 4 11.14 -9.70 -3.68
N LYS A 5 9.90 -9.92 -4.17
CA LYS A 5 8.98 -8.82 -4.49
C LYS A 5 8.57 -8.03 -3.23
N PRO A 6 8.34 -6.71 -3.31
CA PRO A 6 7.89 -5.88 -2.18
C PRO A 6 6.51 -6.31 -1.63
N CYS A 7 6.24 -6.04 -0.36
CA CYS A 7 4.98 -6.39 0.30
C CYS A 7 3.76 -5.92 -0.51
N PRO A 8 2.78 -6.80 -0.80
CA PRO A 8 1.67 -6.43 -1.65
C PRO A 8 0.61 -5.57 -0.93
N PHE A 9 0.72 -5.45 0.40
CA PHE A 9 -0.20 -4.68 1.22
C PHE A 9 0.30 -3.25 1.44
N CYS A 10 1.55 -3.09 1.86
CA CYS A 10 2.13 -1.78 2.19
C CYS A 10 3.27 -1.34 1.27
N GLY A 11 3.65 -2.13 0.27
CA GLY A 11 4.74 -1.79 -0.67
C GLY A 11 6.15 -1.88 -0.09
N TYR A 12 6.33 -2.02 1.23
CA TYR A 12 7.64 -2.09 1.86
C TYR A 12 8.38 -3.40 1.57
N LYS A 13 9.71 -3.35 1.71
CA LYS A 13 10.57 -4.52 1.53
C LYS A 13 10.16 -5.66 2.47
N ALA A 14 10.12 -6.86 1.91
CA ALA A 14 9.93 -8.08 2.67
C ALA A 14 11.26 -8.80 2.89
N GLU A 15 11.30 -9.67 3.88
CA GLU A 15 12.52 -10.33 4.32
C GLU A 15 12.28 -11.82 4.53
N ILE A 16 13.29 -12.63 4.21
CA ILE A 16 13.28 -14.06 4.51
C ILE A 16 13.68 -14.24 5.98
N ARG A 17 12.81 -14.90 6.74
CA ARG A 17 13.03 -15.26 8.13
C ARG A 17 13.07 -16.79 8.28
N ARG A 18 13.63 -17.24 9.40
CA ARG A 18 13.67 -18.66 9.78
C ARG A 18 13.11 -18.87 11.17
N THR A 19 12.43 -19.99 11.39
CA THR A 19 12.05 -20.40 12.74
C THR A 19 13.27 -20.82 13.56
N ALA A 20 13.15 -20.76 14.89
CA ALA A 20 14.19 -21.25 15.78
C ALA A 20 14.46 -22.74 15.53
N LEU A 21 15.72 -23.14 15.68
CA LEU A 21 16.09 -24.55 15.73
C LEU A 21 15.58 -25.12 17.05
N THR A 22 14.75 -26.16 16.97
CA THR A 22 14.29 -26.90 18.15
C THR A 22 14.77 -28.34 18.02
N SER A 23 14.96 -29.03 19.15
CA SER A 23 15.32 -30.45 19.17
C SER A 23 14.30 -31.35 18.47
N GLN A 24 13.08 -30.86 18.25
CA GLN A 24 11.94 -31.61 17.71
C GLN A 24 11.65 -31.32 16.23
N SER A 25 12.22 -30.26 15.63
CA SER A 25 11.90 -29.91 14.24
C SER A 25 13.01 -29.16 13.50
N ARG A 26 13.14 -29.45 12.20
CA ARG A 26 14.02 -28.70 11.29
C ARG A 26 13.50 -27.26 11.12
N PRO A 27 14.40 -26.27 11.03
CA PRO A 27 14.00 -24.88 10.86
C PRO A 27 13.24 -24.71 9.55
N LYS A 28 12.17 -23.92 9.60
CA LYS A 28 11.35 -23.56 8.46
C LYS A 28 11.66 -22.14 8.03
N PHE A 29 11.63 -21.91 6.73
CA PHE A 29 11.77 -20.58 6.15
C PHE A 29 10.39 -20.00 5.89
N PHE A 30 10.30 -18.68 5.99
CA PHE A 30 9.10 -17.92 5.65
C PHE A 30 9.51 -16.52 5.23
N VAL A 31 8.64 -15.84 4.51
CA VAL A 31 8.83 -14.43 4.17
C VAL A 31 7.87 -13.60 4.99
N ALA A 32 8.35 -12.50 5.56
CA ALA A 32 7.53 -11.56 6.31
C ALA A 32 7.82 -10.12 5.88
N CYS A 33 6.78 -9.28 5.90
CA CYS A 33 6.96 -7.84 5.81
C CYS A 33 7.44 -7.29 7.15
N GLY A 34 8.51 -6.48 7.13
CA GLY A 34 9.05 -5.84 8.33
C GLY A 34 8.17 -4.71 8.90
N VAL A 35 7.17 -4.24 8.15
CA VAL A 35 6.32 -3.09 8.53
C VAL A 35 4.93 -3.56 8.96
N CYS A 36 4.15 -4.17 8.07
CA CYS A 36 2.77 -4.57 8.38
C CYS A 36 2.66 -5.99 8.98
N GLY A 37 3.76 -6.73 9.10
CA GLY A 37 3.78 -8.04 9.75
C GLY A 37 3.15 -9.19 8.97
N VAL A 38 2.63 -8.95 7.75
CA VAL A 38 2.12 -10.05 6.91
C VAL A 38 3.23 -11.06 6.62
N GLU A 39 2.92 -12.34 6.77
CA GLU A 39 3.90 -13.42 6.56
C GLU A 39 3.30 -14.60 5.79
N THR A 40 4.17 -15.33 5.07
CA THR A 40 3.81 -16.63 4.49
C THR A 40 3.74 -17.70 5.58
N PRO A 41 2.95 -18.78 5.37
CA PRO A 41 2.99 -19.95 6.25
C PRO A 41 4.43 -20.47 6.46
N ARG A 42 4.76 -20.80 7.71
CA ARG A 42 6.11 -21.24 8.14
C ARG A 42 6.36 -22.72 7.82
N ILE A 43 6.16 -23.10 6.57
CA ILE A 43 6.21 -24.50 6.10
C ILE A 43 7.37 -24.79 5.15
N ALA A 44 7.94 -23.75 4.52
CA ALA A 44 9.00 -23.91 3.54
C ALA A 44 10.26 -24.50 4.16
N ARG A 45 10.87 -25.46 3.46
CA ARG A 45 12.08 -26.17 3.89
C ARG A 45 13.34 -25.48 3.39
N THR A 46 13.23 -24.70 2.33
CA THR A 46 14.33 -23.93 1.75
C THR A 46 13.96 -22.45 1.61
N LYS A 47 14.97 -21.59 1.40
CA LYS A 47 14.73 -20.16 1.16
C LYS A 47 14.00 -19.95 -0.17
N GLU A 48 14.35 -20.74 -1.17
CA GLU A 48 13.82 -20.67 -2.53
C GLU A 48 12.31 -21.01 -2.57
N GLU A 49 11.88 -22.00 -1.79
CA GLU A 49 10.46 -22.30 -1.60
C GLU A 49 9.71 -21.12 -0.96
N ALA A 50 10.31 -20.48 0.05
CA ALA A 50 9.72 -19.32 0.72
C ALA A 50 9.61 -18.11 -0.24
N VAL A 51 10.66 -17.85 -1.03
CA VAL A 51 10.68 -16.81 -2.07
C VAL A 51 9.64 -17.10 -3.15
N THR A 52 9.53 -18.35 -3.60
CA THR A 52 8.57 -18.75 -4.64
C THR A 52 7.13 -18.59 -4.14
N ALA A 53 6.84 -19.07 -2.92
CA ALA A 53 5.53 -18.92 -2.30
C ALA A 53 5.15 -17.44 -2.13
N TRP A 54 6.10 -16.61 -1.69
CA TRP A 54 5.91 -15.17 -1.64
C TRP A 54 5.66 -14.62 -3.05
N ASN A 55 6.57 -14.78 -4.00
CA ASN A 55 6.50 -14.15 -5.32
C ASN A 55 5.34 -14.64 -6.21
N ARG A 56 4.83 -15.85 -5.95
CA ARG A 56 3.64 -16.43 -6.61
C ARG A 56 2.32 -15.97 -5.97
N ARG A 57 2.35 -15.17 -4.90
CA ARG A 57 1.12 -14.64 -4.29
C ARG A 57 0.32 -13.82 -5.31
N THR A 58 -0.99 -14.03 -5.35
CA THR A 58 -1.89 -13.09 -6.01
C THR A 58 -1.83 -11.79 -5.22
N ALA A 59 -1.18 -10.77 -5.78
CA ALA A 59 -1.26 -9.44 -5.19
C ALA A 59 -2.73 -8.99 -5.31
N PRO A 60 -3.37 -8.50 -4.22
CA PRO A 60 -4.62 -7.79 -4.37
C PRO A 60 -4.41 -6.63 -5.36
N GLU A 61 -5.38 -6.44 -6.24
CA GLU A 61 -5.35 -5.36 -7.23
C GLU A 61 -5.22 -4.02 -6.49
N ASN A 62 -4.22 -3.22 -6.87
CA ASN A 62 -4.07 -1.87 -6.35
C ASN A 62 -4.97 -0.92 -7.13
N LYS A 63 -6.28 -1.04 -6.90
CA LYS A 63 -7.26 -0.14 -7.51
C LYS A 63 -7.22 1.23 -6.82
N PRO A 64 -7.53 2.31 -7.55
CA PRO A 64 -7.79 3.60 -6.92
C PRO A 64 -8.85 3.44 -5.83
N LEU A 65 -8.65 4.13 -4.72
CA LEU A 65 -9.60 4.18 -3.64
C LEU A 65 -10.87 4.88 -4.10
N LYS A 66 -12.03 4.41 -3.63
CA LYS A 66 -13.28 5.16 -3.78
C LYS A 66 -13.35 6.26 -2.71
N LEU A 67 -14.08 7.33 -2.97
CA LEU A 67 -14.26 8.44 -2.01
C LEU A 67 -14.71 7.96 -0.62
N GLU A 68 -15.66 7.03 -0.56
CA GLU A 68 -16.15 6.45 0.70
C GLU A 68 -15.03 5.78 1.52
N HIS A 69 -14.12 5.08 0.85
CA HIS A 69 -13.00 4.42 1.51
C HIS A 69 -11.91 5.41 1.87
N LEU A 70 -11.65 6.40 1.01
CA LEU A 70 -10.72 7.48 1.29
C LEU A 70 -11.12 8.22 2.57
N ARG A 71 -12.41 8.52 2.77
CA ARG A 71 -12.94 9.13 4.01
C ARG A 71 -12.62 8.32 5.27
N GLN A 72 -12.51 7.00 5.17
CA GLN A 72 -12.18 6.12 6.30
C GLN A 72 -10.68 6.10 6.63
N MET A 73 -9.82 6.56 5.71
CA MET A 73 -8.37 6.62 5.86
C MET A 73 -7.88 7.93 6.49
N ALA A 74 -8.74 8.68 7.18
CA ALA A 74 -8.32 9.88 7.89
C ALA A 74 -7.28 9.54 8.96
N GLY A 75 -6.12 10.20 8.89
CA GLY A 75 -4.93 9.93 9.72
C GLY A 75 -3.98 8.88 9.14
N GLU A 76 -4.33 8.23 8.02
CA GLU A 76 -3.47 7.26 7.34
C GLU A 76 -2.78 7.86 6.11
N PRO A 77 -1.59 7.35 5.73
CA PRO A 77 -0.91 7.76 4.51
C PRO A 77 -1.62 7.22 3.26
N VAL A 78 -1.87 8.11 2.31
CA VAL A 78 -2.42 7.81 0.98
C VAL A 78 -1.46 8.29 -0.10
N TYR A 79 -1.32 7.51 -1.17
CA TYR A 79 -0.51 7.88 -2.33
C TYR A 79 -1.40 8.56 -3.36
N LEU A 80 -1.20 9.85 -3.59
CA LEU A 80 -1.92 10.63 -4.60
C LEU A 80 -1.21 10.47 -5.95
N VAL A 81 -2.00 10.29 -6.99
CA VAL A 81 -1.57 10.26 -8.38
C VAL A 81 -2.35 11.31 -9.13
N TYR A 82 -1.64 12.17 -9.84
CA TYR A 82 -2.18 13.21 -10.72
C TYR A 82 -1.90 12.77 -12.16
N PRO A 83 -2.86 12.14 -12.87
CA PRO A 83 -2.58 11.52 -14.17
C PRO A 83 -2.01 12.47 -15.22
N ASN A 84 -2.37 13.76 -15.14
CA ASN A 84 -1.95 14.80 -16.07
C ASN A 84 -0.64 15.53 -15.66
N VAL A 85 -0.21 15.40 -14.41
CA VAL A 85 1.01 16.06 -13.91
C VAL A 85 1.72 15.15 -12.90
N PRO A 86 2.42 14.09 -13.39
CA PRO A 86 3.01 13.04 -12.56
C PRO A 86 4.06 13.52 -11.54
N GLU A 87 4.62 14.71 -11.76
CA GLU A 87 5.58 15.35 -10.85
C GLU A 87 4.99 15.65 -9.46
N MET A 88 3.65 15.68 -9.37
CA MET A 88 2.91 15.87 -8.12
C MET A 88 2.53 14.55 -7.43
N ASP A 89 2.85 13.39 -8.01
CA ASP A 89 2.58 12.09 -7.38
C ASP A 89 3.34 11.97 -6.06
N GLY A 90 2.66 11.57 -4.98
CA GLY A 90 3.31 11.57 -3.67
C GLY A 90 2.50 10.96 -2.55
N TRP A 91 3.20 10.64 -1.46
CA TRP A 91 2.58 10.23 -0.21
C TRP A 91 2.12 11.47 0.56
N GLN A 92 0.86 11.47 0.98
CA GLN A 92 0.26 12.50 1.81
C GLN A 92 -0.56 11.84 2.92
N ILE A 93 -0.64 12.47 4.09
CA ILE A 93 -1.54 12.00 5.15
C ILE A 93 -2.86 12.74 4.99
N LEU A 94 -3.95 11.99 4.83
CA LEU A 94 -5.28 12.57 4.75
C LEU A 94 -5.70 13.03 6.15
N LYS A 95 -5.88 14.33 6.38
CA LYS A 95 -6.41 14.87 7.65
C LYS A 95 -7.92 14.75 7.72
N GLY A 96 -8.61 14.93 6.60
CA GLY A 96 -10.07 14.84 6.54
C GLY A 96 -10.60 15.19 5.16
N ILE A 97 -11.91 14.98 4.98
CA ILE A 97 -12.65 15.34 3.76
C ILE A 97 -13.92 16.04 4.22
N ASP A 98 -14.31 17.11 3.52
CA ASP A 98 -15.55 17.84 3.79
C ASP A 98 -16.76 16.88 3.78
N GLN A 99 -17.60 16.98 4.80
CA GLN A 99 -18.81 16.13 4.91
C GLN A 99 -19.91 16.62 3.98
N GLU A 100 -20.01 17.94 3.84
CA GLU A 100 -20.96 18.62 2.99
C GLU A 100 -20.18 19.45 1.96
N PRO A 101 -20.75 19.65 0.76
CA PRO A 101 -20.15 20.54 -0.21
C PRO A 101 -20.08 21.98 0.32
N ASP A 102 -19.13 22.77 -0.17
CA ASP A 102 -19.05 24.19 0.09
C ASP A 102 -20.13 25.00 -0.67
N GLU A 103 -20.05 26.34 -0.62
CA GLU A 103 -21.01 27.22 -1.28
C GLU A 103 -21.06 27.05 -2.81
N ASP A 104 -19.96 26.58 -3.41
CA ASP A 104 -19.83 26.32 -4.85
C ASP A 104 -20.24 24.87 -5.20
N GLY A 105 -20.49 24.02 -4.20
CA GLY A 105 -20.88 22.63 -4.38
C GLY A 105 -19.70 21.66 -4.42
N ASP A 106 -18.50 22.11 -4.07
CA ASP A 106 -17.28 21.33 -4.09
C ASP A 106 -17.01 20.64 -2.75
N ILE A 107 -16.41 19.46 -2.82
CA ILE A 107 -15.95 18.71 -1.65
C ILE A 107 -14.43 18.68 -1.70
N GLY A 108 -13.78 19.17 -0.65
CA GLY A 108 -12.33 19.14 -0.55
C GLY A 108 -11.79 18.05 0.36
N ALA A 109 -10.53 17.65 0.10
CA ALA A 109 -9.71 16.88 1.03
C ALA A 109 -8.61 17.76 1.61
N TYR A 110 -8.34 17.58 2.91
CA TYR A 110 -7.24 18.24 3.61
C TYR A 110 -6.10 17.25 3.79
N PHE A 111 -4.91 17.63 3.35
CA PHE A 111 -3.69 16.83 3.51
C PHE A 111 -2.72 17.46 4.52
N THR A 112 -1.63 16.75 4.83
CA THR A 112 -0.69 17.14 5.90
C THR A 112 -0.10 18.53 5.77
N ASP A 113 0.06 19.00 4.53
CA ASP A 113 0.62 20.31 4.21
C ASP A 113 -0.41 21.45 4.33
N ASP A 114 -1.58 21.20 4.95
CA ASP A 114 -2.74 22.10 5.01
C ASP A 114 -3.23 22.55 3.62
N VAL A 115 -2.85 21.80 2.59
CA VAL A 115 -3.32 21.97 1.23
C VAL A 115 -4.73 21.40 1.16
N TRP A 116 -5.65 22.26 0.74
CA TRP A 116 -6.99 21.89 0.32
C TRP A 116 -6.92 21.48 -1.16
N GLU A 117 -7.40 20.28 -1.46
CA GLU A 117 -7.50 19.75 -2.82
C GLU A 117 -8.98 19.50 -3.14
N SER A 118 -9.47 20.09 -4.22
CA SER A 118 -10.82 19.82 -4.72
C SER A 118 -10.93 18.37 -5.19
N LEU A 119 -12.01 17.69 -4.80
CA LEU A 119 -12.32 16.34 -5.24
C LEU A 119 -13.30 16.32 -6.43
N GLU A 120 -13.60 17.45 -7.07
CA GLU A 120 -14.46 17.52 -8.26
C GLU A 120 -13.95 16.59 -9.38
N GLY A 121 -12.63 16.57 -9.60
CA GLY A 121 -11.95 15.71 -10.57
C GLY A 121 -11.56 14.32 -10.05
N TYR A 122 -12.00 13.91 -8.86
CA TYR A 122 -11.57 12.65 -8.24
C TYR A 122 -12.05 11.45 -9.06
N GLY A 123 -11.11 10.58 -9.45
CA GLY A 123 -11.37 9.45 -10.36
C GLY A 123 -10.88 9.67 -11.79
N ASN A 124 -10.62 10.92 -12.18
CA ASN A 124 -10.06 11.28 -13.49
C ASN A 124 -8.71 12.00 -13.36
N ASP A 125 -8.71 13.13 -12.65
CA ASP A 125 -7.55 14.03 -12.56
C ASP A 125 -6.78 13.88 -11.24
N LEU A 126 -7.42 13.26 -10.24
CA LEU A 126 -6.83 12.90 -8.96
C LEU A 126 -7.25 11.48 -8.58
N LEU A 127 -6.28 10.62 -8.26
CA LEU A 127 -6.50 9.25 -7.81
C LEU A 127 -5.73 9.01 -6.52
N ALA A 128 -6.40 8.55 -5.46
CA ALA A 128 -5.74 8.11 -4.25
C ALA A 128 -5.58 6.58 -4.24
N TYR A 129 -4.44 6.10 -3.73
CA TYR A 129 -4.15 4.68 -3.55
C TYR A 129 -3.63 4.42 -2.14
N ALA A 130 -3.98 3.28 -1.57
CA ALA A 130 -3.38 2.84 -0.30
C ALA A 130 -1.89 2.46 -0.45
N ARG A 131 -1.43 2.19 -1.68
CA ARG A 131 -0.04 1.88 -2.02
C ARG A 131 0.36 2.53 -3.34
N LYS A 132 1.63 2.93 -3.47
CA LYS A 132 2.18 3.44 -4.73
C LYS A 132 1.90 2.42 -5.86
N PRO A 133 1.22 2.83 -6.96
CA PRO A 133 0.96 1.94 -8.09
C PRO A 133 2.25 1.59 -8.85
N GLU A 134 2.31 0.38 -9.38
CA GLU A 134 3.44 -0.09 -10.18
C GLU A 134 3.48 0.66 -11.53
N GLY A 135 4.65 1.17 -11.93
CA GLY A 135 4.84 1.86 -13.21
C GLY A 135 4.75 3.39 -13.18
N ARG A 136 4.52 4.01 -12.02
CA ARG A 136 4.67 5.47 -11.81
C ARG A 136 6.04 5.73 -11.16
N VAL A 137 6.89 6.53 -11.82
CA VAL A 137 8.28 6.83 -11.38
C VAL A 137 8.23 8.06 -10.49
#